data_AF-A0A925MC50-F1
#
_entry.id   AF-A0A925MC50-F1
#
_cell.length_a   1.000
_cell.length_b   1.000
_cell.length_c   1.000
_cell.angle_alpha   90.00
_cell.angle_beta   90.00
_cell.angle_gamma   90.00
#
_symmetry.space_group_name_H-M   'P 1'
#
loop_
_entity.id
_entity.type
_entity.pdbx_description
1 polymer ?
#
loop_
_entity_poly.entity_id
_entity_poly.type
_entity_poly.pdbx_seq_one_letter_code
_entity_poly.pdbx_strand_id
1 'polypeptide(L)'
;MIGEARYAALVRSLRAEFPRFRIVRKDRSVLHQAIHYGLIGLTLGRMRSYLDSFQTTIGATVYVTSDWDDRDPDHRYVTLRHEAVHLRQFRSFTLPGMAVLYLLVPLPMGLAWFRAWFEKQAYAESIRAAAEVWGPAYPRDAAYRAHILAQFTGASYGWMWPFRAGLERWYDQILASLGAPR
;
A
#
# COMPACT_ATOMS: atom_id res chain seq x y z
N MET A 1 -4.18 12.43 20.88
CA MET A 1 -5.19 13.24 20.16
C MET A 1 -4.71 13.83 18.84
N ILE A 2 -3.43 14.17 18.66
CA ILE A 2 -2.92 14.76 17.40
C ILE A 2 -3.05 13.79 16.21
N GLY A 3 -2.70 12.50 16.38
CA GLY A 3 -2.79 11.50 15.31
C GLY A 3 -4.21 11.31 14.77
N GLU A 4 -5.21 11.23 15.65
CA GLU A 4 -6.63 11.13 15.25
C GLU A 4 -7.09 12.35 14.44
N ALA A 5 -6.72 13.56 14.88
CA ALA A 5 -7.06 14.79 14.14
C ALA A 5 -6.41 14.79 12.75
N ARG A 6 -5.16 14.35 12.63
CA ARG A 6 -4.44 14.23 11.35
C ARG A 6 -5.10 13.20 10.43
N TYR A 7 -5.43 12.02 10.95
CA TYR A 7 -6.15 10.98 10.22
C TYR A 7 -7.52 11.47 9.74
N ALA A 8 -8.32 12.07 10.61
CA ALA A 8 -9.62 12.62 10.26
C ALA A 8 -9.54 13.74 9.22
N ALA A 9 -8.51 14.60 9.30
CA ALA A 9 -8.25 15.61 8.27
C ALA A 9 -7.94 15.00 6.91
N LEU A 10 -7.11 13.95 6.86
CA LEU A 10 -6.84 13.21 5.62
C LEU A 10 -8.10 12.58 5.04
N VAL A 11 -8.91 11.90 5.87
CA VAL A 11 -10.17 11.30 5.42
C VAL A 11 -11.11 12.35 4.84
N ARG A 12 -11.23 13.52 5.46
CA ARG A 12 -12.03 14.64 4.92
C ARG A 12 -11.49 15.13 3.58
N SER A 13 -10.17 15.33 3.48
CA SER A 13 -9.53 15.72 2.21
C SER A 13 -9.79 14.70 1.10
N LEU A 14 -9.70 13.41 1.40
CA LEU A 14 -9.95 12.34 0.42
C LEU A 14 -11.42 12.27 0.01
N ARG A 15 -12.37 12.50 0.92
CA ARG A 15 -13.80 12.60 0.57
C ARG A 15 -14.09 13.80 -0.35
N ALA A 16 -13.38 14.91 -0.15
CA ALA A 16 -13.49 16.08 -1.02
C ALA A 16 -12.85 15.82 -2.40
N GLU A 17 -11.69 15.17 -2.45
CA GLU A 17 -11.01 14.82 -3.71
C GLU A 17 -11.74 13.71 -4.50
N PHE A 18 -12.36 12.75 -3.80
CA PHE A 18 -13.02 11.58 -4.36
C PHE A 18 -14.43 11.43 -3.75
N PRO A 19 -15.48 11.97 -4.39
CA PRO A 19 -16.85 11.94 -3.84
C PRO A 19 -17.40 10.54 -3.57
N ARG A 20 -16.89 9.52 -4.28
CA ARG A 20 -17.27 8.11 -4.10
C ARG A 20 -16.39 7.36 -3.09
N PHE A 21 -15.49 8.07 -2.40
CA PHE A 21 -14.51 7.46 -1.50
C PHE A 21 -15.17 6.75 -0.33
N ARG A 22 -14.76 5.49 -0.11
CA ARG A 22 -15.24 4.65 0.98
C ARG A 22 -14.07 3.90 1.60
N ILE A 23 -14.11 3.74 2.92
CA ILE A 23 -13.26 2.81 3.66
C ILE A 23 -14.17 1.68 4.10
N VAL A 24 -13.86 0.45 3.73
CA VAL A 24 -14.70 -0.73 4.00
C VAL A 24 -13.86 -1.84 4.58
N ARG A 25 -14.26 -2.42 5.71
CA ARG A 25 -13.55 -3.58 6.25
C ARG A 25 -13.76 -4.81 5.37
N LYS A 26 -12.67 -5.55 5.09
CA LYS A 26 -12.66 -6.74 4.21
C LYS A 26 -13.53 -7.87 4.74
N ASP A 27 -13.58 -8.04 6.05
CA ASP A 27 -14.44 -9.04 6.73
C ASP A 27 -15.93 -8.76 6.53
N ARG A 28 -16.32 -7.53 6.15
CA ARG A 28 -17.70 -7.14 5.83
C ARG A 28 -17.99 -7.12 4.33
N SER A 29 -17.03 -7.49 3.47
CA SER A 29 -17.19 -7.50 2.01
C SER A 29 -17.28 -8.92 1.47
N VAL A 30 -18.46 -9.28 0.93
CA VAL A 30 -18.70 -10.60 0.31
C VAL A 30 -17.68 -10.90 -0.80
N LEU A 31 -17.28 -9.89 -1.57
CA LEU A 31 -16.28 -10.03 -2.63
C LEU A 31 -14.92 -10.45 -2.06
N HIS A 32 -14.44 -9.79 -1.00
CA HIS A 32 -13.14 -10.12 -0.42
C HIS A 32 -13.16 -11.46 0.32
N GLN A 33 -14.28 -11.83 0.94
CA GLN A 33 -14.46 -13.18 1.48
C GLN A 33 -14.40 -14.24 0.37
N ALA A 34 -15.08 -14.01 -0.76
CA ALA A 34 -15.02 -14.92 -1.91
C ALA A 34 -13.60 -15.04 -2.50
N ILE A 35 -12.89 -13.92 -2.65
CA ILE A 35 -11.48 -13.92 -3.09
C ILE A 35 -10.60 -14.70 -2.10
N HIS A 36 -10.79 -14.49 -0.79
CA HIS A 36 -10.04 -15.19 0.24
C HIS A 36 -10.20 -16.71 0.14
N TYR A 37 -11.44 -17.21 0.10
CA TYR A 37 -11.70 -18.64 -0.02
C TYR A 37 -11.24 -19.20 -1.38
N GLY A 38 -11.37 -18.41 -2.45
CA GLY A 38 -10.82 -18.75 -3.77
C GLY A 38 -9.30 -18.91 -3.76
N LEU A 39 -8.58 -17.99 -3.11
CA LEU A 39 -7.12 -18.06 -2.94
C LEU A 39 -6.72 -19.26 -2.09
N ILE A 40 -7.45 -19.57 -1.01
CA ILE A 40 -7.23 -20.78 -0.22
C ILE A 40 -7.39 -22.02 -1.10
N GLY A 41 -8.46 -22.12 -1.88
CA GLY A 41 -8.70 -23.24 -2.79
C GLY A 41 -7.59 -23.38 -3.83
N LEU A 42 -7.25 -22.30 -4.53
CA LEU A 42 -6.24 -22.28 -5.59
C LEU A 42 -4.82 -22.62 -5.08
N THR A 43 -4.50 -22.17 -3.86
CA THR A 43 -3.17 -22.38 -3.26
C THR A 43 -3.11 -23.63 -2.38
N LEU A 44 -4.12 -24.50 -2.45
CA LEU A 44 -4.23 -25.72 -1.63
C LEU A 44 -4.03 -25.43 -0.13
N GLY A 45 -4.61 -24.33 0.34
CA GLY A 45 -4.60 -23.92 1.74
C GLY A 45 -3.37 -23.14 2.20
N ARG A 46 -2.45 -22.76 1.29
CA ARG A 46 -1.24 -22.01 1.65
C ARG A 46 -1.48 -20.51 1.85
N MET A 47 -2.41 -19.90 1.13
CA MET A 47 -2.70 -18.45 1.22
C MET A 47 -3.89 -18.17 2.15
N ARG A 48 -3.64 -18.07 3.46
CA ARG A 48 -4.67 -17.83 4.49
C ARG A 48 -4.69 -16.43 5.08
N SER A 49 -3.73 -15.58 4.75
CA SER A 49 -3.56 -14.27 5.41
C SER A 49 -4.14 -13.09 4.63
N TYR A 50 -4.81 -13.33 3.51
CA TYR A 50 -5.26 -12.27 2.59
C TYR A 50 -6.19 -11.23 3.23
N LEU A 51 -7.10 -11.65 4.11
CA LEU A 51 -8.07 -10.73 4.75
C LEU A 51 -7.44 -9.86 5.84
N ASP A 52 -6.36 -10.34 6.46
CA ASP A 52 -5.84 -9.80 7.71
C ASP A 52 -4.50 -9.07 7.55
N SER A 53 -3.76 -9.34 6.47
CA SER A 53 -2.40 -8.81 6.31
C SER A 53 -2.27 -7.63 5.35
N PHE A 54 -3.27 -7.37 4.51
CA PHE A 54 -3.14 -6.42 3.42
C PHE A 54 -4.29 -5.44 3.38
N GLN A 55 -3.98 -4.17 3.14
CA GLN A 55 -4.97 -3.19 2.71
C GLN A 55 -5.06 -3.24 1.17
N THR A 56 -6.20 -2.89 0.59
CA THR A 56 -6.36 -2.96 -0.88
C THR A 56 -7.28 -1.86 -1.37
N THR A 57 -6.79 -1.00 -2.24
CA THR A 57 -7.64 -0.05 -2.97
C THR A 57 -8.18 -0.68 -4.26
N ILE A 58 -9.49 -0.54 -4.50
CA ILE A 58 -10.14 -0.87 -5.78
C ILE A 58 -11.08 0.27 -6.15
N GLY A 59 -10.76 0.95 -7.26
CA GLY A 59 -11.52 2.11 -7.72
C GLY A 59 -11.48 3.25 -6.71
N ALA A 60 -12.63 3.59 -6.11
CA ALA A 60 -12.75 4.62 -5.08
C ALA A 60 -12.87 4.04 -3.65
N THR A 61 -12.69 2.73 -3.47
CA THR A 61 -12.87 2.09 -2.16
C THR A 61 -11.54 1.54 -1.65
N VAL A 62 -11.19 1.90 -0.42
CA VAL A 62 -10.07 1.33 0.32
C VAL A 62 -10.61 0.23 1.22
N TYR A 63 -10.20 -1.01 0.95
CA TYR A 63 -10.59 -2.16 1.73
C TYR A 63 -9.56 -2.43 2.82
N VAL A 64 -10.01 -2.33 4.07
CA VAL A 64 -9.13 -2.42 5.24
C VAL A 64 -9.27 -3.72 6.01
N THR A 65 -8.24 -4.08 6.77
CA THR A 65 -8.25 -5.25 7.66
C THR A 65 -9.24 -5.08 8.81
N SER A 66 -9.63 -6.19 9.44
CA SER A 66 -10.65 -6.22 10.50
C SER A 66 -10.26 -5.43 11.75
N ASP A 67 -8.97 -5.36 12.05
CA ASP A 67 -8.34 -4.64 13.16
C ASP A 67 -8.14 -3.14 12.88
N TRP A 68 -8.57 -2.63 11.72
CA TRP A 68 -8.26 -1.26 11.28
C TRP A 68 -8.61 -0.20 12.33
N ASP A 69 -9.80 -0.28 12.92
CA ASP A 69 -10.28 0.72 13.87
C ASP A 69 -9.50 0.70 15.21
N ASP A 70 -8.87 -0.43 15.53
CA ASP A 70 -8.06 -0.62 16.74
C ASP A 70 -6.59 -0.20 16.55
N ARG A 71 -6.18 0.08 15.30
CA ARG A 71 -4.80 0.50 14.99
C ARG A 71 -4.53 1.91 15.45
N ASP A 72 -3.27 2.12 15.86
CA ASP A 72 -2.72 3.42 16.15
C ASP A 72 -3.05 4.43 15.02
N PRO A 73 -3.57 5.63 15.35
CA PRO A 73 -4.05 6.59 14.36
C PRO A 73 -2.94 7.06 13.40
N ASP A 74 -1.70 7.14 13.88
CA ASP A 74 -0.54 7.54 13.09
C ASP A 74 -0.18 6.46 12.06
N HIS A 75 -0.27 5.18 12.43
CA HIS A 75 -0.17 4.08 11.47
C HIS A 75 -1.30 4.11 10.44
N ARG A 76 -2.56 4.31 10.87
CA ARG A 76 -3.70 4.46 9.94
C ARG A 76 -3.50 5.61 8.97
N TYR A 77 -2.96 6.73 9.44
CA TYR A 77 -2.65 7.89 8.60
C TYR A 77 -1.60 7.55 7.54
N VAL A 78 -0.46 6.95 7.92
CA VAL A 78 0.60 6.58 6.97
C VAL A 78 0.10 5.56 5.95
N THR A 79 -0.64 4.54 6.40
CA THR A 79 -1.26 3.57 5.49
C THR A 79 -2.29 4.22 4.58
N LEU A 80 -3.12 5.14 5.06
CA LEU A 80 -4.11 5.81 4.19
C LEU A 80 -3.45 6.76 3.17
N ARG A 81 -2.31 7.39 3.50
CA ARG A 81 -1.50 8.16 2.53
C ARG A 81 -0.99 7.25 1.40
N HIS A 82 -0.58 6.02 1.72
CA HIS A 82 -0.23 5.00 0.72
C HIS A 82 -1.43 4.70 -0.20
N GLU A 83 -2.56 4.32 0.38
CA GLU A 83 -3.77 3.97 -0.38
C GLU A 83 -4.32 5.15 -1.21
N ALA A 84 -4.12 6.38 -0.76
CA ALA A 84 -4.47 7.58 -1.52
C ALA A 84 -3.73 7.69 -2.86
N VAL A 85 -2.49 7.18 -2.94
CA VAL A 85 -1.76 7.09 -4.21
C VAL A 85 -2.47 6.12 -5.16
N HIS A 86 -2.93 4.97 -4.66
CA HIS A 86 -3.71 4.03 -5.47
C HIS A 86 -5.05 4.60 -5.91
N LEU A 87 -5.76 5.36 -5.08
CA LEU A 87 -6.99 6.07 -5.50
C LEU A 87 -6.72 6.99 -6.69
N ARG A 88 -5.62 7.74 -6.67
CA ARG A 88 -5.20 8.62 -7.78
C ARG A 88 -4.81 7.81 -9.02
N GLN A 89 -4.11 6.69 -8.85
CA GLN A 89 -3.80 5.76 -9.95
C GLN A 89 -5.07 5.21 -10.60
N PHE A 90 -6.06 4.77 -9.79
CA PHE A 90 -7.36 4.32 -10.31
C PHE A 90 -8.14 5.43 -11.03
N ARG A 91 -8.03 6.68 -10.60
CA ARG A 91 -8.60 7.83 -11.32
C ARG A 91 -7.94 8.02 -12.69
N SER A 92 -6.63 7.83 -12.80
CA SER A 92 -5.88 8.01 -14.05
C SER A 92 -6.02 6.83 -15.01
N PHE A 93 -5.97 5.58 -14.52
CA PHE A 93 -5.91 4.38 -15.36
C PHE A 93 -7.26 3.65 -15.47
N THR A 94 -8.26 4.02 -14.65
CA THR A 94 -9.56 3.34 -14.52
C THR A 94 -9.43 1.87 -14.10
N LEU A 95 -10.56 1.22 -13.76
CA LEU A 95 -10.52 -0.17 -13.28
C LEU A 95 -10.03 -1.16 -14.34
N PRO A 96 -10.48 -1.11 -15.61
CA PRO A 96 -9.96 -2.00 -16.66
C PRO A 96 -8.47 -1.80 -16.93
N GLY A 97 -8.01 -0.54 -17.01
CA GLY A 97 -6.59 -0.25 -17.24
C GLY A 97 -5.72 -0.68 -16.07
N MET A 98 -6.16 -0.45 -14.83
CA MET A 98 -5.49 -0.98 -13.65
C MET A 98 -5.46 -2.51 -13.67
N ALA A 99 -6.57 -3.18 -13.98
CA ALA A 99 -6.63 -4.65 -14.05
C ALA A 99 -5.64 -5.20 -15.09
N VAL A 100 -5.55 -4.61 -16.28
CA VAL A 100 -4.56 -5.02 -17.29
C VAL A 100 -3.14 -4.82 -16.75
N LEU A 101 -2.80 -3.64 -16.24
CA LEU A 101 -1.45 -3.31 -15.77
C LEU A 101 -1.03 -4.08 -14.51
N TYR A 102 -1.96 -4.40 -13.61
CA TYR A 102 -1.70 -5.14 -12.37
C TYR A 102 -1.74 -6.67 -12.57
N LEU A 103 -2.66 -7.19 -13.40
CA LEU A 103 -2.95 -8.63 -13.48
C LEU A 103 -2.47 -9.28 -14.78
N LEU A 104 -2.51 -8.58 -15.92
CA LEU A 104 -2.27 -9.17 -17.24
C LEU A 104 -0.89 -8.85 -17.84
N VAL A 105 -0.25 -7.74 -17.42
CA VAL A 105 1.14 -7.39 -17.76
C VAL A 105 2.19 -7.79 -16.67
N PRO A 106 2.05 -8.90 -15.90
CA PRO A 106 3.16 -9.51 -15.19
C PRO A 106 3.73 -10.77 -15.87
N LEU A 107 3.38 -11.04 -17.13
CA LEU A 107 3.97 -12.14 -17.91
C LEU A 107 5.30 -11.72 -18.56
N PRO A 108 6.40 -12.48 -18.38
CA PRO A 108 6.52 -13.73 -17.63
C PRO A 108 6.95 -13.50 -16.17
N MET A 109 6.28 -14.21 -15.27
CA MET A 109 6.64 -14.54 -13.88
C MET A 109 7.93 -13.90 -13.34
N GLY A 110 7.81 -12.76 -12.64
CA GLY A 110 8.88 -12.18 -11.82
C GLY A 110 9.24 -10.73 -12.14
N LEU A 111 8.71 -10.16 -13.23
CA LEU A 111 8.88 -8.75 -13.57
C LEU A 111 7.52 -8.06 -13.70
N ALA A 112 6.81 -7.95 -12.59
CA ALA A 112 5.59 -7.16 -12.51
C ALA A 112 5.94 -5.66 -12.51
N TRP A 113 6.60 -5.17 -13.57
CA TRP A 113 7.21 -3.83 -13.65
C TRP A 113 6.20 -2.74 -13.32
N PHE A 114 5.01 -2.78 -13.93
CA PHE A 114 3.97 -1.79 -13.68
C PHE A 114 3.49 -1.82 -12.23
N ARG A 115 3.28 -3.02 -11.69
CA ARG A 115 2.95 -3.19 -10.28
C ARG A 115 4.03 -2.61 -9.38
N ALA A 116 5.30 -2.98 -9.59
CA ALA A 116 6.43 -2.44 -8.84
C ALA A 116 6.55 -0.92 -8.97
N TRP A 117 6.27 -0.35 -10.14
CA TRP A 117 6.26 1.09 -10.38
C TRP A 117 5.14 1.81 -9.62
N PHE A 118 3.93 1.25 -9.61
CA PHE A 118 2.81 1.80 -8.84
C PHE A 118 3.05 1.72 -7.33
N GLU A 119 3.52 0.57 -6.84
CA GLU A 119 3.86 0.36 -5.44
C GLU A 119 5.01 1.27 -4.99
N LYS A 120 6.03 1.51 -5.84
CA LYS A 120 7.09 2.49 -5.55
C LYS A 120 6.52 3.89 -5.31
N GLN A 121 5.51 4.33 -6.05
CA GLN A 121 4.91 5.64 -5.80
C GLN A 121 4.18 5.67 -4.44
N ALA A 122 3.45 4.61 -4.11
CA ALA A 122 2.71 4.52 -2.86
C ALA A 122 3.64 4.39 -1.64
N TYR A 123 4.70 3.60 -1.74
CA TYR A 123 5.73 3.49 -0.70
C TYR A 123 6.60 4.73 -0.57
N ALA A 124 6.87 5.46 -1.66
CA ALA A 124 7.52 6.78 -1.56
C ALA A 124 6.68 7.72 -0.68
N GLU A 125 5.36 7.69 -0.84
CA GLU A 125 4.46 8.46 -0.01
C GLU A 125 4.39 7.95 1.44
N SER A 126 4.47 6.64 1.64
CA SER A 126 4.57 6.04 2.99
C SER A 126 5.83 6.50 3.72
N ILE A 127 6.97 6.57 3.02
CA ILE A 127 8.24 7.05 3.57
C ILE A 127 8.14 8.54 3.97
N ARG A 128 7.52 9.38 3.13
CA ARG A 128 7.29 10.80 3.47
C ARG A 128 6.36 10.97 4.66
N ALA A 129 5.24 10.23 4.69
CA ALA A 129 4.29 10.27 5.78
C ALA A 129 4.91 9.75 7.09
N ALA A 130 5.74 8.70 7.02
CA ALA A 130 6.48 8.19 8.17
C ALA A 130 7.47 9.25 8.71
N ALA A 131 8.18 9.96 7.82
CA ALA A 131 9.06 11.06 8.21
C ALA A 131 8.29 12.23 8.87
N GLU A 132 7.10 12.54 8.35
CA GLU A 132 6.21 13.59 8.86
C GLU A 132 5.71 13.27 10.28
N VAL A 133 5.41 12.00 10.55
CA VAL A 133 4.74 11.57 11.77
C VAL A 133 5.72 11.19 12.87
N TRP A 134 6.73 10.36 12.55
CA TRP A 134 7.69 9.82 13.50
C TRP A 134 9.08 10.45 13.39
N GLY A 135 9.22 11.46 12.53
CA GLY A 135 10.45 12.22 12.33
C GLY A 135 11.36 11.65 11.24
N PRO A 136 12.30 12.46 10.74
CA PRO A 136 13.15 12.11 9.59
C PRO A 136 14.11 10.94 9.86
N ALA A 137 14.38 10.62 11.13
CA ALA A 137 15.20 9.47 11.50
C ALA A 137 14.48 8.13 11.29
N TYR A 138 13.14 8.10 11.45
CA TYR A 138 12.36 6.86 11.38
C TYR A 138 12.50 6.12 10.03
N PRO A 139 12.30 6.75 8.86
CA PRO A 139 12.50 6.04 7.58
C PRO A 139 13.98 5.75 7.26
N ARG A 140 14.93 6.31 8.01
CA ARG A 140 16.37 6.02 7.85
C ARG A 140 16.79 4.79 8.66
N ASP A 141 15.95 4.33 9.58
CA ASP A 141 16.17 3.11 10.33
C ASP A 141 16.30 1.89 9.39
N ALA A 142 17.25 1.01 9.71
CA ALA A 142 17.55 -0.14 8.88
C ALA A 142 16.42 -1.18 8.87
N ALA A 143 15.68 -1.33 9.97
CA ALA A 143 14.57 -2.26 10.08
C ALA A 143 13.38 -1.78 9.24
N TYR A 144 13.06 -0.48 9.30
CA TYR A 144 12.02 0.10 8.45
C TYR A 144 12.37 -0.02 6.96
N ARG A 145 13.60 0.31 6.57
CA ARG A 145 14.10 0.10 5.20
C ARG A 145 13.96 -1.35 4.76
N ALA A 146 14.42 -2.30 5.58
CA ALA A 146 14.35 -3.72 5.26
C ALA A 146 12.90 -4.19 5.09
N HIS A 147 11.99 -3.71 5.94
CA HIS A 147 10.56 -3.99 5.82
C HIS A 147 9.99 -3.53 4.48
N ILE A 148 10.24 -2.27 4.08
CA ILE A 148 9.77 -1.74 2.79
C ILE A 148 10.34 -2.54 1.61
N LEU A 149 11.64 -2.83 1.61
CA LEU A 149 12.28 -3.59 0.53
C LEU A 149 11.72 -5.01 0.41
N ALA A 150 11.41 -5.66 1.54
CA ALA A 150 10.82 -6.99 1.58
C ALA A 150 9.42 -7.04 0.93
N GLN A 151 8.68 -5.92 0.90
CA GLN A 151 7.40 -5.86 0.20
C GLN A 151 7.57 -6.07 -1.31
N PHE A 152 8.71 -5.68 -1.89
CA PHE A 152 8.99 -5.85 -3.32
C PHE A 152 9.67 -7.18 -3.66
N THR A 153 10.55 -7.66 -2.78
CA THR A 153 11.37 -8.86 -3.02
C THR A 153 10.76 -10.13 -2.44
N GLY A 154 9.76 -10.00 -1.56
CA GLY A 154 9.14 -11.12 -0.86
C GLY A 154 8.05 -11.85 -1.65
N ALA A 155 7.78 -13.08 -1.21
CA ALA A 155 6.72 -13.92 -1.73
C ALA A 155 5.31 -13.34 -1.48
N SER A 156 5.15 -12.52 -0.43
CA SER A 156 3.87 -11.90 -0.04
C SER A 156 3.22 -11.07 -1.14
N TYR A 157 4.03 -10.51 -2.05
CA TYR A 157 3.57 -9.76 -3.22
C TYR A 157 4.04 -10.38 -4.55
N GLY A 158 4.51 -11.63 -4.54
CA GLY A 158 4.86 -12.38 -5.74
C GLY A 158 6.18 -11.97 -6.39
N TRP A 159 7.20 -11.61 -5.59
CA TRP A 159 8.53 -11.22 -6.10
C TRP A 159 8.45 -10.13 -7.18
N MET A 160 7.73 -9.04 -6.89
CA MET A 160 7.45 -7.97 -7.86
C MET A 160 8.70 -7.43 -8.54
N TRP A 161 9.80 -7.32 -7.78
CA TRP A 161 11.08 -6.81 -8.29
C TRP A 161 12.27 -7.40 -7.50
N PRO A 162 12.98 -8.41 -8.04
CA PRO A 162 14.05 -9.08 -7.30
C PRO A 162 15.36 -8.29 -7.22
N PHE A 163 15.52 -7.20 -7.99
CA PHE A 163 16.78 -6.44 -8.05
C PHE A 163 16.92 -5.46 -6.87
N ARG A 164 17.40 -5.98 -5.74
CA ARG A 164 17.59 -5.23 -4.49
C ARG A 164 18.37 -3.93 -4.64
N ALA A 165 19.50 -3.94 -5.35
CA ALA A 165 20.34 -2.75 -5.52
C ALA A 165 19.58 -1.58 -6.19
N GLY A 166 18.64 -1.87 -7.10
CA GLY A 166 17.80 -0.85 -7.72
C GLY A 166 16.76 -0.27 -6.76
N LEU A 167 16.20 -1.11 -5.88
CA LEU A 167 15.28 -0.67 -4.83
C LEU A 167 16.00 0.16 -3.76
N GLU A 168 17.21 -0.24 -3.39
CA GLU A 168 18.03 0.51 -2.43
C GLU A 168 18.35 1.90 -2.96
N ARG A 169 18.80 2.03 -4.22
CA ARG A 169 19.01 3.34 -4.85
C ARG A 169 17.76 4.19 -4.90
N TRP A 170 16.62 3.59 -5.25
CA TRP A 170 15.32 4.29 -5.25
C TRP A 170 14.95 4.77 -3.84
N TYR A 171 15.17 3.95 -2.83
CA TYR A 171 14.91 4.31 -1.43
C TYR A 171 15.80 5.49 -0.99
N ASP A 172 17.10 5.43 -1.32
CA ASP A 172 18.06 6.49 -0.99
C ASP A 172 17.71 7.82 -1.67
N GLN A 173 17.21 7.78 -2.92
CA GLN A 173 16.70 8.98 -3.61
C GLN A 173 15.52 9.63 -2.88
N ILE A 174 14.62 8.82 -2.32
CA ILE A 174 13.51 9.35 -1.51
C ILE A 174 14.03 9.96 -0.22
N LEU A 175 14.94 9.28 0.49
CA LEU A 175 15.54 9.81 1.71
C LEU A 175 16.27 11.14 1.47
N ALA A 176 16.96 11.27 0.33
CA ALA A 176 17.61 12.52 -0.07
C ALA A 176 16.59 13.66 -0.27
N SER A 177 15.40 13.35 -0.79
CA SER A 177 14.33 14.34 -0.97
C SER A 177 13.69 14.82 0.35
N LEU A 178 13.89 14.11 1.46
CA LEU A 178 13.39 14.51 2.78
C LEU A 178 14.25 15.58 3.47
N GLY A 179 15.41 15.94 2.91
CA GLY A 179 16.40 16.81 3.56
C GLY A 179 17.16 16.13 4.69
N ALA A 180 18.29 16.71 5.12
CA ALA A 180 19.09 16.18 6.22
C ALA A 180 18.30 16.21 7.55
N PRO A 181 18.43 15.19 8.42
CA PRO A 181 17.88 15.28 9.77
C PRO A 181 18.53 16.48 10.47
N ARG A 182 17.71 17.38 11.03
CA ARG A 182 18.17 18.47 11.88
C ARG A 182 18.49 17.96 13.27
#